data_AF-A0A0F9WA77-F1
#
_entry.id   AF-A0A0F9WA77-F1
#
_cell.length_a   1.000
_cell.length_b   1.000
_cell.length_c   1.000
_cell.angle_alpha   90.00
_cell.angle_beta   90.00
_cell.angle_gamma   90.00
#
_symmetry.space_group_name_H-M   'P 1'
#
loop_
_entity.id
_entity.type
_entity.pdbx_description
1 polymer ?
#
loop_
_entity_poly.entity_id
_entity_poly.type
_entity_poly.pdbx_seq_one_letter_code
_entity_poly.pdbx_strand_id
1 'polypeptide(L)'
;MTVTKQKEDEIRRVGYGISGDIGGIGKQTYYTPDGRRIRSVPNTRDYVLKDKDGKVIESGTRDGNFDKGWLPVMPIELKPHCDGCGDWHDTQEGVDECIRGKEEQTRKWDEYAEQQKKKNTDAQNGDVEELRVEVLEMRGQMNEILEILKGGIVQSEDSSTKK
;
A
#
# COMPACT_ATOMS: atom_id res chain seq x y z
N MET A 1 -43.65 -9.56 -25.40
CA MET A 1 -42.91 -10.80 -25.74
C MET A 1 -43.04 -11.76 -24.57
N THR A 2 -43.74 -12.87 -24.74
CA THR A 2 -43.93 -13.90 -23.70
C THR A 2 -42.71 -14.80 -23.66
N VAL A 3 -41.97 -14.76 -22.54
CA VAL A 3 -40.84 -15.65 -22.30
C VAL A 3 -41.39 -17.04 -21.98
N THR A 4 -40.90 -18.07 -22.66
CA THR A 4 -41.31 -19.46 -22.42
C THR A 4 -40.77 -19.95 -21.08
N LYS A 5 -41.48 -20.85 -20.39
CA LYS A 5 -41.04 -21.42 -19.09
C LYS A 5 -39.63 -22.03 -19.15
N GLN A 6 -39.25 -22.61 -20.28
CA GLN A 6 -37.88 -23.11 -20.50
C GLN A 6 -36.82 -22.00 -20.46
N LYS A 7 -37.12 -20.81 -21.01
CA LYS A 7 -36.23 -19.65 -20.90
C LYS A 7 -36.20 -19.09 -19.48
N GLU A 8 -37.30 -19.13 -18.73
CA GLU A 8 -37.28 -18.73 -17.31
C GLU A 8 -36.39 -19.65 -16.47
N ASP A 9 -36.47 -20.96 -16.67
CA ASP A 9 -35.63 -21.92 -15.95
C ASP A 9 -34.16 -21.83 -16.36
N GLU A 10 -33.88 -21.53 -17.62
CA GLU A 10 -32.53 -21.27 -18.11
C GLU A 10 -31.97 -19.94 -17.55
N ILE A 11 -32.77 -18.88 -17.48
CA ILE A 11 -32.42 -17.59 -16.84
C ILE A 11 -32.20 -17.76 -15.33
N ARG A 12 -32.98 -18.63 -14.67
CA ARG A 12 -32.76 -18.97 -13.25
C ARG A 12 -31.48 -19.78 -13.05
N ARG A 13 -31.17 -20.72 -13.95
CA ARG A 13 -29.99 -21.59 -13.86
C ARG A 13 -28.69 -20.86 -14.22
N VAL A 14 -28.71 -19.97 -15.20
CA VAL A 14 -27.53 -19.26 -15.74
C VAL A 14 -27.38 -17.84 -15.15
N GLY A 15 -28.40 -17.36 -14.42
CA GLY A 15 -28.53 -15.95 -14.08
C GLY A 15 -28.89 -15.13 -15.32
N TYR A 16 -29.33 -13.88 -15.13
CA TYR A 16 -29.77 -12.96 -16.19
C TYR A 16 -28.65 -12.54 -17.17
N GLY A 17 -27.96 -13.48 -17.81
CA GLY A 17 -27.10 -13.22 -18.96
C GLY A 17 -27.95 -13.12 -20.23
N ILE A 18 -28.83 -12.13 -20.35
CA ILE A 18 -29.25 -11.65 -21.66
C ILE A 18 -28.05 -10.90 -22.22
N SER A 19 -27.14 -11.62 -22.86
CA SER A 19 -26.34 -11.04 -23.94
C SER A 19 -27.33 -10.59 -25.01
N GLY A 20 -27.53 -9.28 -25.21
CA GLY A 20 -28.14 -8.81 -26.47
C GLY A 20 -28.99 -7.54 -26.46
N ASP A 21 -29.73 -7.18 -25.41
CA ASP A 21 -30.80 -6.16 -25.61
C ASP A 21 -30.42 -4.71 -25.33
N ILE A 22 -29.25 -4.42 -24.72
CA ILE A 22 -28.74 -3.03 -24.54
C ILE A 22 -27.20 -2.97 -24.61
N GLY A 23 -26.59 -3.42 -25.71
CA GLY A 23 -25.21 -3.04 -26.13
C GLY A 23 -24.06 -3.09 -25.11
N GLY A 24 -24.19 -3.80 -23.98
CA GLY A 24 -23.24 -3.78 -22.87
C GLY A 24 -22.46 -5.08 -22.73
N ILE A 25 -21.30 -5.01 -22.08
CA ILE A 25 -20.43 -6.16 -21.83
C ILE A 25 -21.19 -7.22 -21.00
N GLY A 26 -21.14 -8.48 -21.46
CA GLY A 26 -21.82 -9.61 -20.81
C GLY A 26 -21.35 -9.78 -19.35
N LYS A 27 -22.31 -9.72 -18.42
CA LYS A 27 -22.06 -9.97 -16.99
C LYS A 27 -22.47 -11.39 -16.61
N GLN A 28 -21.56 -12.12 -16.01
CA GLN A 28 -21.79 -13.44 -15.42
C GLN A 28 -22.19 -13.31 -13.95
N THR A 29 -22.94 -14.30 -13.45
CA THR A 29 -23.22 -14.44 -12.02
C THR A 29 -22.12 -15.29 -11.38
N TYR A 30 -21.61 -14.82 -10.25
CA TYR A 30 -20.66 -15.49 -9.40
C TYR A 30 -21.21 -15.56 -7.97
N TYR A 31 -20.62 -16.43 -7.16
CA TYR A 31 -20.91 -16.60 -5.75
C TYR A 31 -19.62 -16.53 -4.95
N THR A 32 -19.58 -15.78 -3.87
CA THR A 32 -18.44 -15.82 -2.94
C THR A 32 -18.54 -17.05 -2.03
N PRO A 33 -17.43 -17.48 -1.42
CA PRO A 33 -17.42 -18.59 -0.47
C PRO A 33 -18.37 -18.41 0.73
N ASP A 34 -18.69 -17.17 1.12
CA ASP A 34 -19.69 -16.86 2.15
C ASP A 34 -21.15 -16.83 1.64
N GLY A 35 -21.39 -17.15 0.37
CA GLY A 35 -22.72 -17.29 -0.21
C GLY A 35 -23.30 -16.03 -0.86
N ARG A 36 -22.59 -14.89 -0.87
CA ARG A 36 -23.08 -13.69 -1.55
C ARG A 36 -23.07 -13.87 -3.06
N ARG A 37 -24.13 -13.40 -3.72
CA ARG A 37 -24.26 -13.40 -5.18
C ARG A 37 -23.70 -12.11 -5.77
N ILE A 38 -22.77 -12.24 -6.71
CA ILE A 38 -22.13 -11.13 -7.41
C ILE A 38 -22.45 -11.21 -8.91
N ARG A 39 -22.74 -10.06 -9.54
CA ARG A 39 -22.84 -9.97 -11.01
C ARG A 39 -21.72 -9.08 -11.53
N SER A 40 -20.77 -9.70 -12.23
CA SER A 40 -19.57 -9.01 -12.73
C SER A 40 -19.28 -9.42 -14.16
N VAL A 41 -18.48 -8.61 -14.84
CA VAL A 41 -17.87 -8.98 -16.12
C VAL A 41 -16.76 -10.01 -15.83
N PRO A 42 -16.65 -11.10 -16.63
CA PRO A 42 -15.51 -12.01 -16.56
C PRO A 42 -14.19 -11.27 -16.73
N ASN A 43 -13.24 -11.52 -15.83
CA ASN A 43 -11.92 -10.91 -15.88
C ASN A 43 -10.95 -11.84 -16.60
N THR A 44 -11.13 -11.98 -17.91
CA THR A 44 -10.33 -12.89 -18.74
C THR A 44 -8.87 -12.46 -18.77
N ARG A 45 -7.96 -13.33 -18.30
CA ARG A 45 -6.50 -13.14 -18.35
C ARG A 45 -5.78 -14.40 -18.79
N ASP A 46 -4.67 -14.20 -19.48
CA ASP A 46 -3.78 -15.30 -19.86
C ASP A 46 -2.87 -15.68 -18.69
N TYR A 47 -2.62 -16.98 -18.55
CA TYR A 47 -1.69 -17.52 -17.57
C TYR A 47 -0.66 -18.41 -18.26
N VAL A 48 0.54 -18.43 -17.68
CA VAL A 48 1.64 -19.31 -18.10
C VAL A 48 2.24 -19.91 -16.84
N LEU A 49 2.10 -21.22 -16.69
CA LEU A 49 2.75 -22.00 -15.65
C LEU A 49 4.10 -22.50 -16.18
N LYS A 50 5.18 -22.17 -15.46
CA LYS A 50 6.54 -22.60 -15.80
C LYS A 50 7.09 -23.53 -14.73
N ASP A 51 7.90 -24.48 -15.14
CA ASP A 51 8.68 -25.32 -14.23
C ASP A 51 9.83 -24.53 -13.60
N LYS A 52 10.51 -25.13 -12.63
CA LYS A 52 11.72 -24.61 -11.98
C LYS A 52 12.83 -24.29 -12.99
N ASP A 53 12.88 -25.02 -14.10
CA ASP A 53 13.83 -24.82 -15.20
C ASP A 53 13.35 -23.77 -16.24
N GLY A 54 12.26 -23.05 -15.95
CA GLY A 54 11.72 -21.98 -16.81
C GLY A 54 10.95 -22.47 -18.04
N LYS A 55 10.80 -23.79 -18.22
CA LYS A 55 10.02 -24.38 -19.31
C LYS A 55 8.52 -24.22 -19.06
N VAL A 56 7.77 -23.80 -20.07
CA VAL A 56 6.30 -23.70 -19.99
C VAL A 56 5.71 -25.10 -19.88
N ILE A 57 4.99 -25.36 -18.79
CA ILE A 57 4.26 -26.61 -18.55
C ILE A 57 2.81 -26.46 -19.02
N GLU A 58 2.21 -25.30 -18.80
CA GLU A 58 0.82 -25.03 -19.11
C GLU A 58 0.64 -23.56 -19.47
N SER A 59 -0.21 -23.26 -20.44
CA SER A 59 -0.63 -21.90 -20.73
C SER A 59 -2.06 -21.90 -21.22
N GLY A 60 -2.83 -20.88 -20.86
CA GLY A 60 -4.20 -20.76 -21.29
C GLY A 60 -4.81 -19.43 -20.87
N THR A 61 -6.11 -19.32 -21.06
CA THR A 61 -6.89 -18.16 -20.67
C THR A 61 -7.87 -18.56 -19.57
N ARG A 62 -7.88 -17.80 -18.47
CA ARG A 62 -8.76 -18.05 -17.31
C ARG A 62 -9.46 -16.79 -16.84
N ASP A 63 -10.63 -16.95 -16.24
CA ASP A 63 -11.30 -15.87 -15.55
C ASP A 63 -10.62 -15.61 -14.20
N GLY A 64 -10.06 -14.41 -14.08
CA GLY A 64 -9.41 -13.91 -12.89
C GLY A 64 -10.35 -13.72 -11.69
N ASN A 65 -11.66 -13.70 -11.90
CA ASN A 65 -12.61 -13.72 -10.79
C ASN A 65 -12.51 -15.02 -9.98
N PHE A 66 -12.11 -16.14 -10.60
CA PHE A 66 -11.87 -17.39 -9.90
C PHE A 66 -10.62 -17.35 -8.99
N ASP A 67 -9.62 -16.51 -9.31
CA ASP A 67 -8.48 -16.29 -8.39
C ASP A 67 -8.89 -15.57 -7.11
N LYS A 68 -9.96 -14.78 -7.15
CA LYS A 68 -10.53 -14.14 -5.96
C LYS A 68 -11.38 -15.11 -5.13
N GLY A 69 -11.37 -16.40 -5.45
CA GLY A 69 -12.20 -17.40 -4.78
C GLY A 69 -13.68 -17.36 -5.15
N TRP A 70 -14.09 -16.57 -6.16
CA TRP A 70 -15.47 -16.57 -6.61
C TRP A 70 -15.79 -17.87 -7.34
N LEU A 71 -17.04 -18.31 -7.22
CA LEU A 71 -17.53 -19.59 -7.71
C LEU A 71 -18.61 -19.37 -8.77
N PRO A 72 -18.68 -20.20 -9.82
CA PRO A 72 -19.75 -20.12 -10.81
C PRO A 72 -21.09 -20.63 -10.27
N VAL A 73 -21.09 -21.40 -9.18
CA VAL A 73 -22.26 -22.01 -8.55
C VAL A 73 -22.24 -21.68 -7.05
N MET A 74 -23.42 -21.57 -6.45
CA MET A 74 -23.57 -21.31 -5.03
C MET A 74 -22.90 -22.43 -4.21
N PRO A 75 -21.98 -22.11 -3.29
CA PRO A 75 -21.36 -23.11 -2.43
C PRO A 75 -22.39 -23.71 -1.46
N ILE A 76 -22.21 -25.00 -1.14
CA ILE A 76 -23.02 -25.70 -0.13
C ILE A 76 -22.48 -25.39 1.27
N GLU A 77 -21.16 -25.40 1.41
CA GLU A 77 -20.47 -25.06 2.65
C GLU A 77 -20.01 -23.61 2.58
N LEU A 78 -20.52 -22.78 3.50
CA LEU A 78 -20.19 -21.36 3.55
C LEU A 78 -18.95 -21.14 4.40
N LYS A 79 -18.03 -20.35 3.88
CA LYS A 79 -16.80 -19.95 4.57
C LYS A 79 -16.95 -18.55 5.18
N PRO A 80 -16.57 -18.33 6.45
CA PRO A 80 -16.57 -16.98 7.02
C PRO A 80 -15.56 -16.07 6.30
N HIS A 81 -16.00 -14.83 6.05
CA HIS A 81 -15.15 -13.76 5.52
C HIS A 81 -14.36 -13.11 6.66
N CYS A 82 -13.08 -12.85 6.45
CA CYS A 82 -12.21 -12.17 7.40
C CYS A 82 -12.01 -10.71 6.98
N ASP A 83 -12.47 -9.78 7.81
CA ASP A 83 -12.29 -8.33 7.56
C ASP A 83 -10.82 -7.88 7.74
N GLY A 84 -9.98 -8.71 8.38
CA GLY A 84 -8.56 -8.42 8.56
C GLY A 84 -7.70 -8.64 7.31
N CYS A 85 -7.95 -9.70 6.54
CA CYS A 85 -7.22 -9.98 5.30
C CYS A 85 -8.04 -9.78 4.02
N GLY A 86 -9.37 -9.73 4.12
CA GLY A 86 -10.28 -9.66 2.97
C GLY A 86 -10.52 -11.01 2.28
N ASP A 87 -9.99 -12.10 2.84
CA ASP A 87 -10.15 -13.46 2.32
C ASP A 87 -11.16 -14.27 3.15
N TRP A 88 -11.47 -15.48 2.70
CA TRP A 88 -12.35 -16.42 3.40
C TRP A 88 -11.53 -17.52 4.08
N HIS A 89 -11.88 -17.81 5.33
CA HIS A 89 -11.26 -18.88 6.12
C HIS A 89 -12.19 -20.08 6.23
N ASP A 90 -11.66 -21.26 6.55
CA ASP A 90 -12.49 -22.45 6.72
C ASP A 90 -13.32 -22.40 8.02
N THR A 91 -12.82 -21.71 9.05
CA THR A 91 -13.46 -21.61 10.37
C THR A 91 -13.42 -20.18 10.91
N GLN A 92 -14.35 -19.86 11.82
CA GLN A 92 -14.36 -18.56 12.51
C GLN A 92 -13.13 -18.39 13.41
N GLU A 93 -12.66 -19.46 14.05
CA GLU A 93 -11.42 -19.43 14.84
C GLU A 93 -10.21 -19.02 13.98
N GLY A 94 -10.16 -19.47 12.72
CA GLY A 94 -9.12 -19.05 11.77
C GLY A 94 -9.22 -17.58 11.38
N VAL A 95 -10.43 -17.01 11.32
CA VAL A 95 -10.64 -15.56 11.14
C VAL A 95 -10.09 -14.80 12.33
N ASP A 96 -10.44 -15.21 13.55
CA ASP A 96 -10.05 -14.52 14.77
C ASP A 96 -8.53 -14.56 14.97
N GLU A 97 -7.89 -15.69 14.67
CA GLU A 97 -6.43 -15.81 14.68
C GLU A 97 -5.76 -14.92 13.63
N CYS A 98 -6.34 -14.83 12.43
CA CYS A 98 -5.83 -13.96 11.37
C CYS A 98 -5.87 -12.48 11.79
N ILE A 99 -7.00 -12.03 12.34
CA ILE A 99 -7.17 -10.66 12.83
C ILE A 99 -6.16 -10.36 13.94
N ARG A 100 -6.06 -11.24 14.95
CA ARG A 100 -5.09 -11.09 16.05
C ARG A 100 -3.65 -11.03 15.55
N GLY A 101 -3.29 -11.89 14.59
CA GLY A 101 -1.96 -11.90 13.99
C GLY A 101 -1.64 -10.60 13.25
N LYS A 102 -2.63 -10.03 12.54
CA LYS A 102 -2.50 -8.72 11.89
C LYS A 102 -2.33 -7.59 12.90
N GLU A 103 -3.13 -7.56 13.96
CA GLU A 103 -3.01 -6.56 15.03
C GLU A 103 -1.63 -6.58 15.69
N GLU A 104 -1.09 -7.78 15.96
CA GLU A 104 0.25 -7.92 16.53
C GLU A 104 1.33 -7.40 15.56
N GLN A 105 1.20 -7.69 14.26
CA GLN A 105 2.10 -7.16 13.25
C GLN A 105 2.03 -5.63 13.19
N THR A 106 0.82 -5.07 13.16
CA THR A 106 0.60 -3.61 13.16
C THR A 106 1.28 -2.98 14.37
N ARG A 107 1.11 -3.55 15.58
CA ARG A 107 1.80 -3.06 16.78
C ARG A 107 3.32 -3.08 16.64
N LYS A 108 3.90 -4.16 16.11
CA LYS A 108 5.36 -4.24 15.85
C LYS A 108 5.81 -3.17 14.85
N TRP A 109 5.03 -2.91 13.81
CA TRP A 109 5.32 -1.88 12.83
C TRP A 109 5.21 -0.47 13.42
N ASP A 110 4.22 -0.23 14.29
CA ASP A 110 4.06 1.05 14.98
C ASP A 110 5.22 1.32 15.94
N GLU A 111 5.60 0.33 16.76
CA GLU A 111 6.78 0.41 17.64
C GLU A 111 8.06 0.67 16.84
N TYR A 112 8.24 -0.03 15.72
CA TYR A 112 9.38 0.18 14.82
C TYR A 112 9.35 1.60 14.21
N ALA A 113 8.19 2.07 13.76
CA ALA A 113 8.03 3.41 13.19
C ALA A 113 8.32 4.50 14.23
N GLU A 114 7.89 4.33 15.48
CA GLU A 114 8.22 5.25 16.58
C GLU A 114 9.72 5.27 16.90
N GLN A 115 10.36 4.10 16.94
CA GLN A 115 11.81 4.02 17.15
C GLN A 115 12.59 4.71 16.03
N GLN A 116 12.16 4.54 14.78
CA GLN A 116 12.78 5.21 13.64
C GLN A 116 12.56 6.72 13.68
N LYS A 117 11.36 7.19 14.07
CA LYS A 117 11.10 8.61 14.28
C LYS A 117 12.02 9.20 15.35
N LYS A 118 12.14 8.54 16.51
CA LYS A 118 13.03 9.01 17.58
C LYS A 118 14.48 9.09 17.12
N LYS A 119 15.00 8.04 16.48
CA LYS A 119 16.37 8.04 15.92
C LYS A 119 16.59 9.19 14.93
N ASN A 120 15.64 9.44 14.04
CA ASN A 120 15.73 10.54 13.09
C ASN A 120 15.66 11.91 13.77
N THR A 121 14.81 12.08 14.78
CA THR A 121 14.72 13.32 15.57
C THR A 121 16.00 13.56 16.38
N ASP A 122 16.55 12.51 16.98
CA ASP A 122 17.80 12.60 17.75
C ASP A 122 18.99 12.94 16.84
N ALA A 123 19.05 12.35 15.64
CA ALA A 123 20.05 12.72 14.63
C ALA A 123 19.91 14.19 14.19
N GLN A 124 18.69 14.63 13.87
CA GLN A 124 18.44 16.04 13.51
C GLN A 124 18.80 17.02 14.64
N ASN A 125 18.50 16.66 15.89
CA ASN A 125 18.86 17.48 17.04
C ASN A 125 20.39 17.56 17.22
N GLY A 126 21.10 16.46 16.95
CA GLY A 126 22.57 16.45 16.92
C GLY A 126 23.14 17.41 15.87
N ASP A 127 22.66 17.31 14.64
CA ASP A 127 23.10 18.17 13.52
C ASP A 127 22.84 19.67 13.82
N VAL A 128 21.70 19.99 14.45
CA VAL A 128 21.36 21.37 14.83
C VAL A 128 22.32 21.91 15.91
N GLU A 129 22.71 21.08 16.88
CA GLU A 129 23.63 21.51 17.93
C GLU A 129 25.06 21.67 17.40
N GLU A 130 25.50 20.81 16.47
CA GLU A 130 26.79 20.98 15.76
C GLU A 130 26.82 22.30 14.99
N LEU A 131 25.80 22.57 14.18
CA LEU A 131 25.66 23.85 13.46
C LEU A 131 25.67 25.06 14.42
N ARG A 132 25.08 24.92 15.61
CA ARG A 132 25.07 25.97 16.62
C ARG A 132 26.47 26.25 17.16
N VAL A 133 27.28 25.21 17.38
CA VAL A 133 28.68 25.36 17.80
C VAL A 133 29.49 26.07 16.71
N GLU A 134 29.38 25.65 15.46
CA GLU A 134 30.08 26.29 14.33
C GLU A 134 29.71 27.78 14.18
N VAL A 135 28.44 28.12 14.34
CA VAL A 135 27.98 29.53 14.29
C VAL A 135 28.57 30.35 15.44
N LEU A 136 28.71 29.78 16.64
CA LEU A 136 29.33 30.46 17.77
C LEU A 136 30.83 30.68 17.55
N GLU A 137 31.53 29.69 16.99
CA GLU A 137 32.95 29.81 16.64
C GLU A 137 33.18 30.88 15.56
N MET A 138 32.40 30.85 14.48
CA MET A 138 32.44 31.88 13.44
C MET A 138 32.17 33.28 14.01
N ARG A 139 31.20 33.41 14.94
CA ARG A 139 30.92 34.68 15.61
C ARG A 139 32.11 35.15 16.46
N GLY A 140 32.81 34.24 17.13
CA GLY A 140 34.04 34.52 17.86
C GLY A 140 35.13 35.08 16.95
N GLN A 141 35.42 34.37 15.85
CA GLN A 141 36.40 34.78 14.84
C GLN A 141 36.05 36.15 14.22
N MET A 142 34.77 36.39 13.92
CA MET A 142 34.31 37.66 13.36
C MET A 142 34.49 38.83 14.33
N ASN A 143 34.25 38.61 15.63
CA ASN A 143 34.52 39.62 16.65
C ASN A 143 36.01 39.92 16.79
N GLU A 144 36.87 38.90 16.70
CA GLU A 144 38.32 39.08 16.74
C GLU A 144 38.83 39.89 15.54
N ILE A 145 38.33 39.60 14.33
CA ILE A 145 38.62 40.39 13.12
C ILE A 145 38.14 41.84 13.28
N LEU A 146 36.96 42.06 13.85
CA LEU A 146 36.43 43.41 14.08
C LEU A 146 37.28 44.20 15.08
N GLU A 147 37.79 43.57 16.14
CA GLU A 147 38.68 44.22 17.10
C GLU A 147 40.06 44.53 16.47
N ILE A 148 40.60 43.65 15.63
CA ILE A 148 41.82 43.91 14.85
C ILE A 148 41.61 45.10 13.90
N LEU A 149 40.48 45.16 13.20
CA LEU A 149 40.16 46.28 12.30
C LEU A 149 40.00 47.60 13.06
N LYS A 150 39.36 47.60 14.24
CA LYS A 150 39.29 48.78 15.11
C LYS A 150 40.68 49.21 15.62
N GLY A 151 41.52 48.27 16.04
CA GLY A 151 42.88 48.55 16.50
C GLY A 151 43.79 49.09 15.39
N GLY A 152 43.62 48.59 14.16
CA GLY A 152 44.37 49.05 12.98
C GLY A 152 43.99 50.46 12.51
N ILE A 153 42.72 50.87 12.68
CA ILE A 153 42.27 52.23 12.35
C ILE A 153 42.96 53.26 13.26
N VAL A 154 43.09 52.96 14.57
CA VAL A 154 43.69 53.88 15.55
C VAL A 154 45.20 54.10 15.32
N GLN A 155 45.93 53.11 14.77
CA GLN A 155 47.37 53.27 14.50
C GLN A 155 47.70 54.00 13.19
N SER A 156 46.72 54.16 12.28
CA SER A 156 46.95 54.81 10.98
C SER A 156 46.90 56.34 11.03
N GLU A 157 46.22 56.93 12.03
CA GLU A 157 46.07 58.38 12.15
C GLU A 157 47.32 59.10 12.71
N ASP A 158 48.22 58.39 13.40
CA ASP A 158 49.37 59.01 14.10
C ASP A 158 50.65 59.16 13.24
N SER A 159 50.63 58.71 11.98
CA SER A 159 51.81 58.74 11.08
C SER A 159 51.82 59.88 10.06
N SER A 160 50.82 60.77 10.03
CA SER A 160 50.69 61.84 9.01
C SER A 160 51.17 63.24 9.46
N THR A 161 51.71 63.40 10.66
CA THR A 161 52.24 64.69 11.14
C THR A 161 53.66 64.59 11.65
N LYS A 162 54.63 64.54 10.73
CA LYS A 162 56.01 65.03 10.91
C LYS A 162 56.60 65.37 9.54
N LYS A 163 56.39 66.62 9.13
CA LYS A 163 57.25 67.35 8.19
C LYS A 163 58.43 67.93 8.95
#